data_AF-A0A2Z6SH70-F1
#
_entry.id   AF-A0A2Z6SH70-F1
#
_cell.length_a   1.000
_cell.length_b   1.000
_cell.length_c   1.000
_cell.angle_alpha   90.00
_cell.angle_beta   90.00
_cell.angle_gamma   90.00
#
_symmetry.space_group_name_H-M   'P 1'
#
loop_
_entity.id
_entity.type
_entity.pdbx_description
1 polymer ?
#
loop_
_entity_poly.entity_id
_entity_poly.type
_entity_poly.pdbx_seq_one_letter_code
_entity_poly.pdbx_strand_id
1 'polypeptide(L)'
;MIQFDDINENRILTDINLKDIREEIPKILKIKYLSDSSKESDGNINGIIYGLHHRLFCAATVKYKNKIKIVIFLVDTGSVMTFISEEVLDAFGIYLNPNCSMEVQINGRRTTIMASHSHFKEISLLGTGFMIAANANLHICCSNRSFYLNFSEPEDTEDDGLFQLIDV
;
A
#
# COMPACT_ATOMS: atom_id res chain seq x y z
N MET A 1 -33.32 1.42 -29.24
CA MET A 1 -33.01 0.68 -28.01
C MET A 1 -31.51 0.82 -27.82
N ILE A 2 -31.08 1.76 -26.98
CA ILE A 2 -29.66 1.96 -26.70
C ILE A 2 -29.30 0.87 -25.69
N GLN A 3 -28.45 -0.05 -26.10
CA GLN A 3 -27.84 -1.02 -25.21
C GLN A 3 -26.88 -0.23 -24.34
N PHE A 4 -27.26 -0.02 -23.09
CA PHE A 4 -26.34 0.53 -22.10
C PHE A 4 -25.31 -0.56 -21.87
N ASP A 5 -24.08 -0.32 -22.35
CA ASP A 5 -22.92 -1.10 -21.95
C ASP A 5 -22.86 -1.15 -20.43
N ASP A 6 -22.54 -2.32 -19.89
CA ASP A 6 -22.48 -2.65 -18.48
C ASP A 6 -22.03 -1.46 -17.63
N ILE A 7 -22.92 -1.02 -16.75
CA ILE A 7 -22.63 0.01 -15.76
C ILE A 7 -21.48 -0.51 -14.92
N ASN A 8 -20.29 0.05 -15.17
CA ASN A 8 -19.05 -0.15 -14.45
C ASN A 8 -19.32 -0.17 -12.93
N GLU A 9 -19.39 -1.36 -12.32
CA GLU A 9 -19.59 -1.57 -10.88
C GLU A 9 -18.31 -1.23 -10.09
N ASN A 10 -17.66 -0.12 -10.43
CA ASN A 10 -16.51 0.43 -9.75
C ASN A 10 -16.79 1.91 -9.39
N ARG A 11 -17.77 2.13 -8.51
CA ARG A 11 -18.23 3.48 -8.14
C ARG A 11 -17.20 4.31 -7.36
N ILE A 12 -16.13 3.69 -6.84
CA ILE A 12 -15.15 4.37 -5.97
C ILE A 12 -13.90 4.81 -6.74
N LEU A 13 -13.56 4.13 -7.85
CA LEU A 13 -12.33 4.34 -8.64
C LEU A 13 -12.62 4.65 -10.11
N THR A 14 -13.59 5.53 -10.37
CA THR A 14 -14.04 5.83 -11.75
C THR A 14 -12.97 6.49 -12.64
N ASP A 15 -11.93 7.07 -12.05
CA ASP A 15 -10.85 7.78 -12.74
C ASP A 15 -9.59 6.92 -12.95
N ILE A 16 -9.58 5.67 -12.46
CA ILE A 16 -8.45 4.75 -12.57
C ILE A 16 -8.92 3.46 -13.24
N ASN A 17 -8.19 3.03 -14.26
CA ASN A 17 -8.44 1.77 -14.95
C ASN A 17 -7.23 0.82 -14.87
N LEU A 18 -7.40 -0.41 -15.33
CA LEU A 18 -6.35 -1.44 -15.32
C LEU A 18 -5.10 -1.05 -16.11
N LYS A 19 -5.24 -0.30 -17.19
CA LYS A 19 -4.10 0.19 -17.98
C LYS A 19 -3.27 1.16 -17.14
N ASP A 20 -3.91 2.01 -16.34
CA ASP A 20 -3.20 2.94 -15.46
C ASP A 20 -2.35 2.17 -14.43
N ILE A 21 -2.92 1.13 -13.82
CA ILE A 21 -2.24 0.29 -12.82
C ILE A 21 -1.10 -0.53 -13.44
N ARG A 22 -1.31 -1.11 -14.61
CA ARG A 22 -0.36 -2.05 -15.24
C ARG A 22 0.71 -1.37 -16.09
N GLU A 23 0.47 -0.15 -16.58
CA GLU A 23 1.35 0.50 -17.55
C GLU A 23 1.74 1.93 -17.13
N GLU A 24 0.78 2.82 -16.93
CA GLU A 24 1.06 4.26 -16.79
C GLU A 24 1.70 4.61 -15.43
N ILE A 25 1.10 4.19 -14.31
CA ILE A 25 1.64 4.41 -12.96
C ILE A 25 3.03 3.75 -12.79
N PRO A 26 3.25 2.47 -13.18
CA PRO A 26 4.58 1.86 -13.15
C PRO A 26 5.63 2.67 -13.91
N LYS A 27 5.27 3.18 -15.09
CA LYS A 27 6.17 3.99 -15.93
C LYS A 27 6.56 5.30 -15.24
N ILE A 28 5.61 5.99 -14.61
CA ILE A 28 5.89 7.23 -13.86
C ILE A 28 6.76 6.95 -12.63
N LEU A 29 6.45 5.87 -11.89
CA LEU A 29 7.23 5.43 -10.74
C LEU A 29 8.61 4.84 -11.13
N LYS A 30 8.87 4.62 -12.42
CA LYS A 30 10.09 4.01 -12.98
C LYS A 30 10.36 2.62 -12.40
N ILE A 31 9.30 1.84 -12.24
CA ILE A 31 9.36 0.46 -11.75
C ILE A 31 8.81 -0.52 -12.79
N LYS A 32 9.13 -1.80 -12.62
CA LYS A 32 8.49 -2.89 -13.34
C LYS A 32 7.48 -3.57 -12.42
N TYR A 33 6.19 -3.37 -12.66
CA TYR A 33 5.14 -3.91 -11.80
C TYR A 33 5.17 -5.45 -11.82
N LEU A 34 4.97 -6.07 -10.64
CA LEU A 34 5.00 -7.51 -10.37
C LEU A 34 6.31 -8.24 -10.70
N SER A 35 7.37 -7.52 -11.06
CA SER A 35 8.69 -8.13 -11.23
C SER A 35 9.21 -8.67 -9.90
N ASP A 36 9.94 -9.78 -9.99
CA ASP A 36 10.68 -10.30 -8.84
C ASP A 36 11.78 -9.32 -8.42
N SER A 37 12.03 -9.26 -7.12
CA SER A 37 13.16 -8.55 -6.53
C SER A 37 14.03 -9.52 -5.74
N SER A 38 15.35 -9.31 -5.74
CA SER A 38 16.28 -10.07 -4.90
C SER A 38 16.37 -9.53 -3.47
N LYS A 39 15.88 -8.32 -3.22
CA LYS A 39 15.96 -7.62 -1.92
C LYS A 39 14.68 -6.85 -1.64
N GLU A 40 14.30 -6.79 -0.37
CA GLU A 40 13.26 -5.87 0.08
C GLU A 40 13.79 -4.44 0.05
N SER A 41 12.90 -3.48 -0.20
CA SER A 41 13.14 -2.08 0.13
C SER A 41 12.87 -1.91 1.63
N ASP A 42 13.72 -1.22 2.36
CA ASP A 42 13.60 -1.01 3.81
C ASP A 42 13.46 0.47 4.19
N GLY A 43 13.82 1.38 3.29
CA GLY A 43 13.66 2.83 3.45
C GLY A 43 12.27 3.38 3.14
N ASN A 44 12.22 4.71 3.07
CA ASN A 44 11.02 5.50 2.78
C ASN A 44 10.35 5.09 1.48
N ILE A 45 9.01 5.11 1.47
CA ILE A 45 8.22 4.85 0.27
C ILE A 45 7.93 6.18 -0.41
N ASN A 46 8.43 6.35 -1.62
CA ASN A 46 8.09 7.49 -2.47
C ASN A 46 6.89 7.14 -3.36
N GLY A 47 6.02 8.11 -3.62
CA GLY A 47 4.86 7.94 -4.47
C GLY A 47 4.45 9.20 -5.22
N ILE A 48 3.39 9.06 -6.01
CA ILE A 48 2.87 10.08 -6.93
C ILE A 48 1.40 10.37 -6.66
N ILE A 49 0.97 11.56 -7.06
CA ILE A 49 -0.43 11.99 -7.08
C ILE A 49 -0.97 11.87 -8.52
N TYR A 50 -1.77 10.84 -8.76
CA TYR A 50 -2.23 10.44 -10.10
C TYR A 50 -3.76 10.55 -10.26
N GLY A 51 -4.21 10.68 -11.50
CA GLY A 51 -5.64 10.71 -11.85
C GLY A 51 -6.34 12.05 -11.59
N LEU A 52 -7.61 12.09 -11.97
CA LEU A 52 -8.48 13.27 -11.80
C LEU A 52 -8.84 13.49 -10.34
N HIS A 53 -8.89 12.42 -9.54
CA HIS A 53 -9.20 12.51 -8.11
C HIS A 53 -7.94 12.59 -7.23
N HIS A 54 -6.78 12.90 -7.81
CA HIS A 54 -5.53 13.15 -7.08
C HIS A 54 -5.14 12.02 -6.09
N ARG A 55 -5.22 10.78 -6.57
CA ARG A 55 -5.00 9.59 -5.76
C ARG A 55 -3.51 9.34 -5.51
N LEU A 56 -3.19 8.89 -4.31
CA LEU A 56 -1.83 8.63 -3.85
C LEU A 56 -1.42 7.20 -4.23
N PHE A 57 -0.55 7.04 -5.23
CA PHE A 57 0.01 5.75 -5.61
C PHE A 57 1.48 5.63 -5.28
N CYS A 58 1.89 4.51 -4.70
CA CYS A 58 3.31 4.19 -4.48
C CYS A 58 3.64 2.76 -4.91
N ALA A 59 4.93 2.50 -5.09
CA ALA A 59 5.46 1.15 -5.25
C ALA A 59 6.15 0.72 -3.96
N ALA A 60 5.86 -0.50 -3.52
CA ALA A 60 6.51 -1.13 -2.38
C ALA A 60 6.88 -2.57 -2.72
N THR A 61 7.94 -3.07 -2.10
CA THR A 61 8.25 -4.50 -2.11
C THR A 61 7.30 -5.23 -1.17
N VAL A 62 6.71 -6.32 -1.65
CA VAL A 62 5.95 -7.25 -0.84
C VAL A 62 6.71 -8.56 -0.81
N LYS A 63 6.93 -9.10 0.39
CA LYS A 63 7.55 -10.41 0.58
C LYS A 63 6.58 -11.35 1.25
N TYR A 64 6.50 -12.54 0.67
CA TYR A 64 5.82 -13.68 1.24
C TYR A 64 6.65 -14.94 0.98
N LYS A 65 6.94 -15.69 2.05
CA LYS A 65 7.88 -16.82 2.02
C LYS A 65 9.22 -16.39 1.39
N ASN A 66 9.64 -17.04 0.32
CA ASN A 66 10.89 -16.79 -0.39
C ASN A 66 10.72 -15.93 -1.65
N LYS A 67 9.53 -15.34 -1.89
CA LYS A 67 9.26 -14.49 -3.04
C LYS A 67 9.16 -13.03 -2.60
N ILE A 68 9.75 -12.13 -3.39
CA ILE A 68 9.64 -10.68 -3.21
C ILE A 68 9.21 -10.10 -4.56
N LYS A 69 8.15 -9.30 -4.56
CA LYS A 69 7.64 -8.62 -5.77
C LYS A 69 7.43 -7.14 -5.55
N ILE A 70 7.58 -6.35 -6.60
CA ILE A 70 7.24 -4.92 -6.59
C ILE A 70 5.74 -4.76 -6.87
N VAL A 71 5.02 -4.20 -5.91
CA VAL A 71 3.56 -4.03 -5.95
C VAL A 71 3.22 -2.54 -5.90
N ILE A 72 2.24 -2.13 -6.69
CA ILE A 72 1.66 -0.79 -6.62
C ILE A 72 0.51 -0.81 -5.62
N PHE A 73 0.50 0.19 -4.75
CA PHE A 73 -0.57 0.43 -3.79
C PHE A 73 -1.21 1.79 -4.03
N LEU A 74 -2.53 1.83 -3.88
CA LEU A 74 -3.26 3.06 -3.56
C LEU A 74 -3.19 3.27 -2.05
N VAL A 75 -2.66 4.41 -1.60
CA VAL A 75 -2.68 4.78 -0.19
C VAL A 75 -4.06 5.30 0.17
N ASP A 76 -4.71 4.61 1.11
CA ASP A 76 -6.06 4.93 1.57
C ASP A 76 -6.05 5.23 3.07
N THR A 77 -6.07 6.52 3.41
CA THR A 77 -6.12 6.96 4.80
C THR A 77 -7.48 6.73 5.46
N GLY A 78 -8.52 6.38 4.68
CA GLY A 78 -9.84 6.00 5.19
C GLY A 78 -9.97 4.51 5.52
N SER A 79 -9.05 3.66 5.06
CA SER A 79 -9.04 2.23 5.35
C SER A 79 -8.08 1.90 6.49
N VAL A 80 -8.55 1.21 7.52
CA VAL A 80 -7.67 0.63 8.56
C VAL A 80 -6.88 -0.55 7.97
N MET A 81 -7.53 -1.36 7.14
CA MET A 81 -6.95 -2.58 6.59
C MET A 81 -6.11 -2.33 5.35
N THR A 82 -5.06 -3.13 5.19
CA THR A 82 -4.28 -3.21 3.95
C THR A 82 -4.82 -4.36 3.12
N PHE A 83 -5.05 -4.12 1.83
CA PHE A 83 -5.59 -5.10 0.91
C PHE A 83 -4.62 -5.37 -0.24
N ILE A 84 -4.59 -6.62 -0.70
CA ILE A 84 -3.82 -7.03 -1.88
C ILE A 84 -4.79 -7.47 -2.97
N SER A 85 -4.57 -7.00 -4.20
CA SER A 85 -5.37 -7.38 -5.36
C SER A 85 -5.22 -8.85 -5.74
N GLU A 86 -6.22 -9.38 -6.44
CA GLU A 86 -6.21 -10.76 -6.95
C GLU A 86 -4.98 -11.03 -7.84
N GLU A 87 -4.64 -10.10 -8.74
CA GLU A 87 -3.47 -10.22 -9.62
C GLU A 87 -2.15 -10.36 -8.85
N VAL A 88 -2.01 -9.65 -7.73
CA VAL A 88 -0.82 -9.77 -6.88
C VAL A 88 -0.82 -11.11 -6.16
N LEU A 89 -1.94 -11.56 -5.61
CA LEU A 89 -2.06 -12.89 -4.96
C LEU A 89 -1.69 -14.02 -5.95
N ASP A 90 -2.20 -13.95 -7.18
CA ASP A 90 -1.88 -14.87 -8.27
C ASP A 90 -0.40 -14.87 -8.61
N ALA A 91 0.23 -13.69 -8.65
CA ALA A 91 1.67 -13.58 -8.89
C ALA A 91 2.50 -14.27 -7.80
N PHE A 92 2.00 -14.33 -6.56
CA PHE A 92 2.62 -15.12 -5.50
C PHE A 92 2.24 -16.60 -5.54
N GLY A 93 1.18 -16.98 -6.26
CA GLY A 93 0.59 -18.31 -6.28
C GLY A 93 -0.19 -18.61 -5.01
N ILE A 94 -0.93 -17.62 -4.50
CA ILE A 94 -1.68 -17.68 -3.25
C ILE A 94 -3.16 -17.54 -3.55
N TYR A 95 -3.97 -18.39 -2.93
CA TYR A 95 -5.40 -18.16 -2.80
C TYR A 95 -5.70 -17.70 -1.37
N LEU A 96 -6.34 -16.54 -1.22
CA LEU A 96 -6.74 -15.98 0.07
C LEU A 96 -8.26 -15.75 0.05
N ASN A 97 -8.98 -16.40 0.95
CA ASN A 97 -10.41 -16.17 1.11
C ASN A 97 -10.67 -14.70 1.56
N PRO A 98 -11.66 -13.98 1.00
CA PRO A 98 -11.95 -12.59 1.35
C PRO A 98 -12.13 -12.30 2.85
N ASN A 99 -12.57 -13.29 3.64
CA ASN A 99 -12.77 -13.14 5.09
C ASN A 99 -11.55 -13.56 5.92
N CYS A 100 -10.45 -13.96 5.27
CA CYS A 100 -9.22 -14.36 5.92
C CYS A 100 -8.15 -13.28 5.76
N SER A 101 -7.21 -13.29 6.70
CA SER A 101 -6.05 -12.44 6.65
C SER A 101 -4.77 -13.28 6.58
N MET A 102 -3.69 -12.66 6.11
CA MET A 102 -2.37 -13.30 6.07
C MET A 102 -1.27 -12.30 6.41
N GLU A 103 -0.21 -12.79 7.05
CA GLU A 103 0.99 -11.99 7.35
C GLU A 103 1.91 -11.95 6.12
N VAL A 104 2.38 -10.75 5.81
CA VAL A 104 3.39 -10.46 4.78
C VAL A 104 4.35 -9.41 5.30
N GLN A 105 5.43 -9.16 4.57
CA GLN A 105 6.27 -7.98 4.79
C GLN A 105 6.06 -6.99 3.64
N ILE A 106 5.75 -5.73 3.96
CA ILE A 106 5.71 -4.62 3.01
C ILE A 106 6.87 -3.70 3.36
N ASN A 107 7.80 -3.54 2.43
CA ASN A 107 9.06 -2.83 2.65
C ASN A 107 9.77 -3.24 3.97
N GLY A 108 9.98 -4.54 4.16
CA GLY A 108 10.64 -5.08 5.37
C GLY A 108 9.81 -5.01 6.66
N ARG A 109 8.60 -4.44 6.62
CA ARG A 109 7.74 -4.26 7.81
C ARG A 109 6.61 -5.27 7.79
N ARG A 110 6.48 -6.03 8.89
CA ARG A 110 5.42 -7.04 9.01
C ARG A 110 4.07 -6.37 9.08
N THR A 111 3.11 -6.92 8.36
CA THR A 111 1.73 -6.45 8.40
C THR A 111 0.77 -7.57 8.03
N THR A 112 -0.48 -7.37 8.40
CA THR A 112 -1.58 -8.26 8.04
C THR A 112 -2.32 -7.67 6.86
N ILE A 113 -2.51 -8.48 5.82
CA ILE A 113 -3.29 -8.11 4.63
C ILE A 113 -4.57 -8.93 4.53
N MET A 114 -5.54 -8.41 3.80
CA MET A 114 -6.72 -9.15 3.34
C MET A 114 -6.77 -9.14 1.81
N ALA A 115 -7.55 -10.05 1.22
CA ALA A 115 -7.80 -10.03 -0.22
C ALA A 115 -8.71 -8.85 -0.56
N SER A 116 -8.35 -8.11 -1.61
CA SER A 116 -9.23 -7.09 -2.17
C SER A 116 -10.49 -7.76 -2.70
N HIS A 117 -11.64 -7.11 -2.53
CA HIS A 117 -12.93 -7.69 -2.87
C HIS A 117 -13.87 -6.65 -3.47
N SER A 118 -15.00 -7.12 -4.02
CA SER A 118 -16.07 -6.27 -4.53
C SER A 118 -15.54 -5.23 -5.55
N HIS A 119 -15.67 -3.94 -5.24
CA HIS A 119 -15.43 -2.83 -6.15
C HIS A 119 -13.95 -2.42 -6.29
N PHE A 120 -13.01 -3.10 -5.64
CA PHE A 120 -11.58 -2.75 -5.73
C PHE A 120 -10.67 -3.98 -5.90
N LYS A 121 -11.20 -5.09 -6.41
CA LYS A 121 -10.45 -6.36 -6.56
C LYS A 121 -9.16 -6.23 -7.37
N GLU A 122 -9.10 -5.25 -8.28
CA GLU A 122 -7.97 -4.97 -9.16
C GLU A 122 -6.86 -4.13 -8.52
N ILE A 123 -7.08 -3.52 -7.35
CA ILE A 123 -6.14 -2.56 -6.75
C ILE A 123 -5.76 -2.98 -5.34
N SER A 124 -4.47 -3.01 -5.05
CA SER A 124 -3.97 -3.16 -3.68
C SER A 124 -4.07 -1.84 -2.92
N LEU A 125 -4.57 -1.88 -1.69
CA LEU A 125 -4.74 -0.71 -0.82
C LEU A 125 -3.74 -0.75 0.34
N LEU A 126 -3.07 0.36 0.61
CA LEU A 126 -2.24 0.53 1.80
C LEU A 126 -3.01 1.33 2.85
N GLY A 127 -3.45 0.64 3.90
CA GLY A 127 -4.28 1.22 4.94
C GLY A 127 -3.50 1.89 6.07
N THR A 128 -4.21 2.67 6.88
CA THR A 128 -3.67 3.34 8.08
C THR A 128 -3.18 2.38 9.14
N GLY A 129 -3.72 1.17 9.24
CA GLY A 129 -3.22 0.15 10.17
C GLY A 129 -1.76 -0.22 9.89
N PHE A 130 -1.37 -0.32 8.61
CA PHE A 130 0.04 -0.48 8.24
C PHE A 130 0.85 0.76 8.63
N MET A 131 0.37 1.95 8.27
CA MET A 131 1.10 3.20 8.53
C MET A 131 1.35 3.42 10.03
N ILE A 132 0.36 3.18 10.89
CA ILE A 132 0.49 3.30 12.34
C ILE A 132 1.47 2.25 12.88
N ALA A 133 1.30 0.97 12.51
CA ALA A 133 2.18 -0.10 12.98
C ALA A 133 3.63 0.08 12.52
N ALA A 134 3.82 0.72 11.37
CA ALA A 134 5.12 1.04 10.78
C ALA A 134 5.74 2.35 11.30
N ASN A 135 5.06 3.08 12.20
CA ASN A 135 5.42 4.44 12.61
C ASN A 135 5.69 5.37 11.42
N ALA A 136 4.80 5.31 10.42
CA ALA A 136 4.93 6.03 9.17
C ALA A 136 4.27 7.41 9.23
N ASN A 137 4.99 8.42 8.75
CA ASN A 137 4.48 9.77 8.53
C ASN A 137 4.19 9.98 7.04
N LEU A 138 2.95 10.37 6.71
CA LEU A 138 2.55 10.71 5.35
C LEU A 138 2.78 12.19 5.06
N HIS A 139 3.67 12.47 4.11
CA HIS A 139 3.94 13.82 3.63
C HIS A 139 3.47 13.97 2.19
N ILE A 140 2.54 14.90 1.95
CA ILE A 140 1.99 15.18 0.62
C ILE A 140 2.57 16.49 0.09
N CYS A 141 3.19 16.43 -1.08
CA CYS A 141 3.79 17.57 -1.77
C CYS A 141 2.93 17.91 -3.00
N CYS A 142 1.99 18.84 -2.83
CA CYS A 142 1.06 19.19 -3.91
C CYS A 142 1.75 19.85 -5.12
N SER A 143 2.82 20.62 -4.90
CA SER A 143 3.51 21.40 -5.94
C SER A 143 4.17 20.52 -7.02
N ASN A 144 4.73 19.38 -6.62
CA ASN A 144 5.38 18.42 -7.51
C ASN A 144 4.53 17.16 -7.74
N ARG A 145 3.27 17.14 -7.26
CA ARG A 145 2.35 16.01 -7.35
C ARG A 145 2.99 14.70 -6.86
N SER A 146 3.69 14.75 -5.73
CA SER A 146 4.29 13.58 -5.10
C SER A 146 3.90 13.46 -3.64
N PHE A 147 4.20 12.31 -3.05
CA PHE A 147 4.14 12.13 -1.61
C PHE A 147 5.25 11.17 -1.19
N TYR A 148 5.50 11.08 0.11
CA TYR A 148 6.30 9.99 0.67
C TYR A 148 5.77 9.56 2.03
N LEU A 149 5.99 8.28 2.35
CA LEU A 149 5.89 7.73 3.69
C LEU A 149 7.29 7.69 4.28
N ASN A 150 7.50 8.45 5.34
CA ASN A 150 8.72 8.42 6.13
C ASN A 150 8.54 7.50 7.33
N PHE A 151 9.45 6.56 7.51
CA PHE A 151 9.43 5.67 8.66
C PHE A 151 10.54 6.12 9.61
N SER A 152 10.15 6.69 10.75
CA SER A 152 11.12 6.97 11.80
C SER A 152 11.56 5.62 12.40
N GLU A 153 12.85 5.45 12.64
CA GLU A 153 13.25 4.45 13.65
C GLU A 153 12.65 4.91 14.98
N PRO A 154 12.13 3.99 15.82
CA PRO A 154 11.76 4.36 17.17
C PRO A 154 12.99 4.99 17.81
N GLU A 155 12.85 6.22 18.33
CA GLU A 155 13.86 6.76 19.23
C GLU A 155 14.02 5.73 20.34
N ASP A 156 15.26 5.26 20.56
CA ASP A 156 15.60 4.55 21.78
C ASP A 156 15.21 5.49 22.92
N THR A 157 14.04 5.29 23.50
CA THR A 157 13.69 5.96 24.74
C THR A 157 14.64 5.39 25.77
N GLU A 158 15.75 6.09 26.01
CA GLU A 158 16.46 5.97 27.27
C GLU A 158 15.39 6.15 28.34
N ASP A 159 15.15 5.08 29.09
CA ASP A 159 14.32 5.08 30.29
C ASP A 159 15.06 5.93 31.32
N ASP A 160 14.93 7.25 31.17
CA ASP A 160 15.38 8.23 32.14
C ASP A 160 14.48 8.08 33.36
N GLY A 161 14.86 7.13 34.20
CA GLY A 161 14.25 6.85 35.50
C GLY A 161 14.15 8.14 36.31
N LEU A 162 12.99 8.79 36.24
CA LEU A 162 12.70 9.98 37.01
C LEU A 162 11.27 9.95 37.57
N PHE A 163 11.00 8.91 38.37
CA PHE A 163 10.05 9.01 39.47
C PHE A 163 10.62 8.33 40.71
N GLN A 164 11.63 8.97 41.30
CA GLN A 164 11.83 8.91 42.74
C GLN A 164 11.33 10.21 43.38
N LEU A 165 10.57 10.02 44.45
CA LEU A 165 10.21 10.97 45.53
C LEU A 165 9.10 11.98 45.22
N ILE A 166 7.91 11.70 45.76
CA ILE A 166 7.35 12.56 46.81
C ILE A 166 6.74 11.67 47.89
N ASP A 167 7.44 11.54 49.01
CA ASP A 167 6.85 11.19 50.30
C ASP A 167 6.02 12.38 50.80
N VAL A 168 4.72 12.17 51.07
CA VAL A 168 3.97 12.74 52.20
C VAL A 168 2.92 11.73 52.66
#